data_AF-A0A7K2U5J5-F1
#
_entry.id   AF-A0A7K2U5J5-F1
#
_cell.length_a   1.000
_cell.length_b   1.000
_cell.length_c   1.000
_cell.angle_alpha   90.00
_cell.angle_beta   90.00
_cell.angle_gamma   90.00
#
_symmetry.space_group_name_H-M   'P 1'
#
loop_
_entity.id
_entity.type
_entity.pdbx_description
1 polymer ?
#
loop_
_entity_poly.entity_id
_entity_poly.type
_entity_poly.pdbx_seq_one_letter_code
_entity_poly.pdbx_strand_id
1 'polypeptide(L)'
;MREGLPNADELGGGPLIVTEDAHLLDDLLRLCAAAGAMPEVHHGPPAERGSWERAPMVLVGDDAAPRCRGAARRRGVMLVGRDQDDPDVWRRAVEIGAEYVLRLPDAEGWLVDQIANAAEGVGRPALTVGVMGGRGGSGASTLACALAVTAARSGRRTMLIDGDPLGGGIDVLLGGEESEGMRWPDFARSKGRVGGGALEESLPALHGLRVLSWGRDGEVAVQPQAMQAVLAAARRRGGVVVVDLPRRIDDSVAEALAQLDAGLLVVPGELRAVAAAKRVAAAAGMVLRDLRVVARGPYSAGLDEHWVAEALGLPLVGDLPLEPGLAADQNGGEPPGGDPRGPLARFCDGFWELADVSDGVGGGIGAASGTGAP
;
A
#
# COMPACT_ATOMS: atom_id res chain seq x y z
N MET A 1 5.44 -39.80 0.43
CA MET A 1 4.82 -38.87 -0.54
C MET A 1 5.45 -37.53 -0.25
N ARG A 2 6.41 -37.10 -1.08
CA ARG A 2 7.30 -35.97 -0.82
C ARG A 2 6.54 -34.67 -1.07
N GLU A 3 6.38 -33.84 -0.03
CA GLU A 3 6.01 -32.45 -0.16
C GLU A 3 7.12 -31.72 -0.94
N GLY A 4 6.74 -31.14 -2.07
CA GLY A 4 7.63 -30.29 -2.85
C GLY A 4 7.82 -28.98 -2.11
N LEU A 5 9.00 -28.79 -1.52
CA LEU A 5 9.50 -27.45 -1.21
C LEU A 5 9.43 -26.62 -2.50
N PRO A 6 8.93 -25.37 -2.46
CA PRO A 6 8.98 -24.51 -3.63
C PRO A 6 10.43 -24.39 -4.11
N ASN A 7 10.63 -24.55 -5.43
CA ASN A 7 11.94 -24.41 -6.04
C ASN A 7 12.51 -23.02 -5.73
N ALA A 8 13.78 -22.96 -5.32
CA ALA A 8 14.51 -21.71 -5.12
C ALA A 8 14.58 -20.83 -6.38
N ASP A 9 14.19 -21.35 -7.55
CA ASP A 9 14.10 -20.63 -8.83
C ASP A 9 12.80 -19.82 -9.02
N GLU A 10 11.77 -19.98 -8.16
CA GLU A 10 10.52 -19.18 -8.25
C GLU A 10 10.55 -17.91 -7.38
N LEU A 11 11.59 -17.74 -6.56
CA LEU A 11 11.93 -16.45 -5.96
C LEU A 11 12.82 -15.73 -6.98
N GLY A 12 12.30 -14.68 -7.63
CA GLY A 12 13.12 -13.82 -8.48
C GLY A 12 14.42 -13.47 -7.77
N GLY A 13 15.56 -13.72 -8.43
CA GLY A 13 16.89 -13.62 -7.82
C GLY A 13 17.14 -12.27 -7.14
N GLY A 14 18.15 -12.16 -6.27
CA GLY A 14 18.42 -10.90 -5.59
C GLY A 14 18.93 -9.78 -6.51
N PRO A 15 19.19 -8.58 -5.96
CA PRO A 15 19.69 -7.43 -6.72
C PRO A 15 20.97 -7.77 -7.50
N LEU A 16 21.09 -7.28 -8.72
CA LEU A 16 22.30 -7.40 -9.53
C LEU A 16 23.22 -6.21 -9.24
N ILE A 17 24.45 -6.45 -8.78
CA ILE A 17 25.48 -5.43 -8.59
C ILE A 17 26.50 -5.53 -9.72
N VAL A 18 26.81 -4.41 -10.37
CA VAL A 18 27.84 -4.31 -11.40
C VAL A 18 28.85 -3.23 -11.03
N THR A 19 30.02 -3.61 -10.52
CA THR A 19 31.12 -2.67 -10.19
C THR A 19 32.47 -3.39 -10.13
N GLU A 20 33.55 -2.70 -10.49
CA GLU A 20 34.96 -3.08 -10.28
C GLU A 20 35.58 -2.37 -9.05
N ASP A 21 34.96 -1.30 -8.51
CA ASP A 21 35.42 -0.63 -7.29
C ASP A 21 35.10 -1.48 -6.06
N ALA A 22 36.14 -2.06 -5.46
CA ALA A 22 36.03 -2.89 -4.26
C ALA A 22 35.39 -2.16 -3.06
N HIS A 23 35.62 -0.85 -2.91
CA HIS A 23 35.02 -0.11 -1.78
C HIS A 23 33.53 0.10 -1.99
N LEU A 24 33.13 0.45 -3.22
CA LEU A 24 31.72 0.59 -3.57
C LEU A 24 31.01 -0.77 -3.45
N LEU A 25 31.67 -1.85 -3.88
CA LEU A 25 31.15 -3.20 -3.73
C LEU A 25 30.91 -3.55 -2.26
N ASP A 26 31.87 -3.30 -1.37
CA ASP A 26 31.72 -3.55 0.07
C ASP A 26 30.55 -2.78 0.67
N ASP A 27 30.38 -1.50 0.30
CA ASP A 27 29.22 -0.70 0.73
C ASP A 27 27.91 -1.29 0.21
N LEU A 28 27.81 -1.61 -1.07
CA LEU A 28 26.59 -2.18 -1.66
C LEU A 28 26.23 -3.55 -1.06
N LEU A 29 27.23 -4.40 -0.78
CA LEU A 29 27.02 -5.69 -0.11
C LEU A 29 26.50 -5.49 1.33
N ARG A 30 27.06 -4.53 2.07
CA ARG A 30 26.57 -4.16 3.41
C ARG A 30 25.12 -3.66 3.36
N LEU A 31 24.77 -2.82 2.40
CA LEU A 31 23.40 -2.32 2.24
C LEU A 31 22.43 -3.45 1.84
N CYS A 32 22.84 -4.37 0.97
CA CYS A 32 22.05 -5.56 0.65
C CYS A 32 21.82 -6.46 1.86
N ALA A 33 22.85 -6.68 2.68
CA ALA A 33 22.72 -7.45 3.93
C ALA A 33 21.77 -6.77 4.92
N ALA A 34 21.85 -5.45 5.07
CA ALA A 34 20.91 -4.68 5.90
C ALA A 34 19.46 -4.78 5.40
N ALA A 35 19.29 -4.91 4.08
CA ALA A 35 18.01 -5.12 3.41
C ALA A 35 17.52 -6.59 3.42
N GLY A 36 18.31 -7.53 3.94
CA GLY A 36 17.99 -8.97 3.90
C GLY A 36 18.02 -9.56 2.48
N ALA A 37 18.72 -8.92 1.54
CA ALA A 37 18.81 -9.32 0.15
C ALA A 37 20.16 -9.98 -0.15
N MET A 38 20.17 -11.03 -0.97
CA MET A 38 21.39 -11.71 -1.41
C MET A 38 21.70 -11.33 -2.87
N PRO A 39 22.64 -10.42 -3.12
CA PRO A 39 22.87 -9.90 -4.47
C PRO A 39 23.71 -10.85 -5.33
N GLU A 40 23.55 -10.72 -6.64
CA GLU A 40 24.44 -11.29 -7.64
C GLU A 40 25.49 -10.23 -8.05
N VAL A 41 26.78 -10.55 -7.97
CA VAL A 41 27.85 -9.56 -8.22
C VAL A 41 28.55 -9.86 -9.54
N HIS A 42 28.71 -8.82 -10.36
CA HIS A 42 29.50 -8.85 -11.59
C HIS A 42 30.43 -7.64 -11.66
N HIS A 43 31.52 -7.80 -12.39
CA HIS A 43 32.49 -6.72 -12.68
C HIS A 43 32.24 -6.06 -14.06
N GLY A 44 31.19 -6.49 -14.75
CA GLY A 44 30.72 -6.00 -16.04
C GLY A 44 29.30 -6.50 -16.30
N PRO A 45 28.70 -6.23 -17.48
CA PRO A 45 27.39 -6.79 -17.79
C PRO A 45 27.41 -8.33 -17.68
N PRO A 46 26.37 -8.95 -17.08
CA PRO A 46 26.38 -10.38 -16.81
C PRO A 46 26.53 -11.19 -18.10
N ALA A 47 27.37 -12.24 -18.06
CA ALA A 47 27.60 -13.12 -19.20
C ALA A 47 26.38 -13.98 -19.56
N GLU A 48 25.54 -14.28 -18.57
CA GLU A 48 24.28 -14.99 -18.76
C GLU A 48 23.21 -14.06 -19.32
N ARG A 49 22.71 -14.37 -20.52
CA ARG A 49 21.60 -13.62 -21.13
C ARG A 49 20.35 -13.72 -20.26
N GLY A 50 19.72 -12.59 -19.97
CA GLY A 50 18.50 -12.55 -19.16
C GLY A 50 18.74 -12.26 -17.68
N SER A 51 19.97 -12.33 -17.14
CA SER A 51 20.22 -12.00 -15.72
C SER A 51 19.88 -10.53 -15.42
N TRP A 52 20.29 -9.62 -16.31
CA TRP A 52 19.95 -8.20 -16.25
C TRP A 52 18.42 -7.95 -16.26
N GLU A 53 17.68 -8.67 -17.10
CA GLU A 53 16.23 -8.54 -17.25
C GLU A 53 15.44 -9.24 -16.12
N ARG A 54 15.99 -10.29 -15.50
CA ARG A 54 15.34 -11.03 -14.41
C ARG A 54 15.59 -10.42 -13.04
N ALA A 55 16.72 -9.74 -12.83
CA ALA A 55 17.04 -9.14 -11.55
C ALA A 55 15.92 -8.16 -11.13
N PRO A 56 15.47 -8.13 -9.87
CA PRO A 56 14.42 -7.22 -9.42
C PRO A 56 14.94 -5.77 -9.39
N MET A 57 16.26 -5.59 -9.32
CA MET A 57 16.97 -4.31 -9.37
C MET A 57 18.39 -4.51 -9.91
N VAL A 58 18.92 -3.49 -10.58
CA VAL A 58 20.32 -3.45 -11.04
C VAL A 58 21.02 -2.21 -10.47
N LEU A 59 22.08 -2.43 -9.70
CA LEU A 59 22.95 -1.40 -9.12
C LEU A 59 24.25 -1.35 -9.91
N VAL A 60 24.49 -0.27 -10.64
CA VAL A 60 25.67 -0.09 -11.49
C VAL A 60 26.59 0.94 -10.84
N GLY A 61 27.83 0.56 -10.57
CA GLY A 61 28.87 1.50 -10.14
C GLY A 61 29.19 2.50 -11.25
N ASP A 62 29.49 3.74 -10.87
CA ASP A 62 29.94 4.79 -11.80
C ASP A 62 31.17 4.35 -12.63
N ASP A 63 32.06 3.57 -12.02
CA ASP A 63 33.23 2.92 -12.60
C ASP A 63 32.87 1.91 -13.71
N ALA A 64 31.79 1.15 -13.54
CA ALA A 64 31.38 0.10 -14.47
C ALA A 64 30.35 0.58 -15.53
N ALA A 65 29.72 1.74 -15.32
CA ALA A 65 28.70 2.27 -16.24
C ALA A 65 29.13 2.35 -17.73
N PRO A 66 30.38 2.72 -18.10
CA PRO A 66 30.81 2.70 -19.49
C PRO A 66 30.74 1.31 -20.15
N ARG A 67 30.87 0.22 -19.37
CA ARG A 67 30.81 -1.16 -19.86
C ARG A 67 29.39 -1.69 -19.96
N CYS A 68 28.44 -1.08 -19.28
CA CYS A 68 27.01 -1.41 -19.35
C CYS A 68 26.27 -0.70 -20.50
N ARG A 69 27.00 0.05 -21.36
CA ARG A 69 26.44 0.69 -22.55
C ARG A 69 25.82 -0.36 -23.48
N GLY A 70 24.53 -0.22 -23.76
CA GLY A 70 23.78 -1.16 -24.61
C GLY A 70 23.08 -2.30 -23.86
N ALA A 71 23.14 -2.33 -22.53
CA ALA A 71 22.26 -3.18 -21.73
C ALA A 71 20.78 -2.82 -21.97
N ALA A 72 19.88 -3.79 -21.81
CA ALA A 72 18.46 -3.58 -22.04
C ALA A 72 17.91 -2.52 -21.07
N ARG A 73 17.26 -1.48 -21.61
CA ARG A 73 16.60 -0.46 -20.78
C ARG A 73 15.42 -1.06 -20.03
N ARG A 74 15.36 -0.83 -18.73
CA ARG A 74 14.30 -1.30 -17.84
C ARG A 74 14.21 -0.40 -16.61
N ARG A 75 13.08 -0.49 -15.89
CA ARG A 75 12.95 0.12 -14.56
C ARG A 75 13.82 -0.58 -13.53
N GLY A 76 14.20 0.16 -12.48
CA GLY A 76 15.02 -0.37 -11.39
C GLY A 76 16.51 -0.47 -11.70
N VAL A 77 17.01 0.23 -12.73
CA VAL A 77 18.46 0.43 -12.94
C VAL A 77 18.88 1.70 -12.20
N MET A 78 19.90 1.60 -11.35
CA MET A 78 20.40 2.72 -10.55
C MET A 78 21.90 2.86 -10.75
N LEU A 79 22.36 4.08 -11.00
CA LEU A 79 23.79 4.41 -11.01
C LEU A 79 24.20 4.81 -9.59
N VAL A 80 25.22 4.17 -9.03
CA VAL A 80 25.73 4.45 -7.68
C VAL A 80 27.18 4.88 -7.77
N GLY A 81 27.51 6.00 -7.15
CA GLY A 81 28.87 6.51 -7.10
C GLY A 81 29.21 7.10 -5.74
N ARG A 82 30.49 7.45 -5.57
CA ARG A 82 31.02 8.12 -4.36
C ARG A 82 31.54 9.53 -4.64
N ASP A 83 31.88 9.84 -5.90
CA ASP A 83 32.46 11.13 -6.25
C ASP A 83 31.37 12.20 -6.43
N GLN A 84 31.56 13.33 -5.75
CA GLN A 84 30.67 14.48 -5.72
C GLN A 84 30.91 15.45 -6.88
N ASP A 85 32.08 15.40 -7.52
CA ASP A 85 32.54 16.42 -8.47
C ASP A 85 32.63 15.89 -9.92
N ASP A 86 32.09 14.71 -10.21
CA ASP A 86 32.12 14.12 -11.55
C ASP A 86 30.97 14.65 -12.44
N PRO A 87 31.24 15.54 -13.41
CA PRO A 87 30.20 16.13 -14.26
C PRO A 87 29.62 15.13 -15.26
N ASP A 88 30.30 14.02 -15.51
CA ASP A 88 29.94 13.00 -16.50
C ASP A 88 29.05 11.88 -15.91
N VAL A 89 28.80 11.88 -14.59
CA VAL A 89 27.94 10.91 -13.92
C VAL A 89 26.52 10.90 -14.49
N TRP A 90 25.94 12.07 -14.75
CA TRP A 90 24.60 12.20 -15.33
C TRP A 90 24.54 11.70 -16.77
N ARG A 91 25.60 11.95 -17.56
CA ARG A 91 25.69 11.43 -18.92
C ARG A 91 25.73 9.89 -18.92
N ARG A 92 26.55 9.30 -18.04
CA ARG A 92 26.62 7.83 -17.88
C ARG A 92 25.28 7.24 -17.45
N ALA A 93 24.56 7.89 -16.54
CA ALA A 93 23.24 7.46 -16.10
C ALA A 93 22.24 7.36 -17.27
N VAL A 94 22.19 8.40 -18.13
CA VAL A 94 21.30 8.42 -19.31
C VAL A 94 21.69 7.35 -20.34
N GLU A 95 22.98 7.11 -20.54
CA GLU A 95 23.50 6.10 -21.47
C GLU A 95 23.04 4.68 -21.10
N ILE A 96 23.02 4.35 -19.81
CA ILE A 96 22.57 3.04 -19.32
C ILE A 96 21.07 3.00 -18.99
N GLY A 97 20.37 4.13 -19.10
CA GLY A 97 18.95 4.25 -18.76
C GLY A 97 18.67 4.10 -17.26
N ALA A 98 19.58 4.58 -16.41
CA ALA A 98 19.39 4.60 -14.97
C ALA A 98 18.22 5.53 -14.60
N GLU A 99 17.35 5.02 -13.73
CA GLU A 99 16.20 5.73 -13.19
C GLU A 99 16.63 6.70 -12.09
N TYR A 100 17.70 6.35 -11.37
CA TYR A 100 18.26 7.15 -10.28
C TYR A 100 19.78 7.21 -10.35
N VAL A 101 20.33 8.34 -9.90
CA VAL A 101 21.76 8.53 -9.62
C VAL A 101 21.91 8.73 -8.12
N LEU A 102 22.58 7.78 -7.46
CA LEU A 102 22.72 7.71 -6.01
C LEU A 102 24.16 8.00 -5.61
N ARG A 103 24.30 8.70 -4.50
CA ARG A 103 25.60 9.01 -3.90
C ARG A 103 25.67 8.41 -2.51
N LEU A 104 26.72 7.64 -2.25
CA LEU A 104 26.98 7.12 -0.91
C LEU A 104 27.99 8.03 -0.19
N PRO A 105 27.82 8.27 1.12
CA PRO A 105 26.87 7.61 2.03
C PRO A 105 25.47 8.26 2.11
N ASP A 106 25.24 9.42 1.47
CA ASP A 106 24.00 10.20 1.64
C ASP A 106 22.71 9.42 1.31
N ALA A 107 22.77 8.53 0.31
CA ALA A 107 21.61 7.76 -0.16
C ALA A 107 21.51 6.36 0.47
N GLU A 108 22.32 6.00 1.48
CA GLU A 108 22.35 4.64 2.05
C GLU A 108 20.98 4.18 2.54
N GLY A 109 20.30 4.99 3.36
CA GLY A 109 18.99 4.61 3.92
C GLY A 109 17.94 4.38 2.84
N TRP A 110 17.88 5.28 1.84
CA TRP A 110 16.98 5.15 0.71
C TRP A 110 17.31 3.91 -0.15
N LEU A 111 18.60 3.63 -0.36
CA LEU A 111 19.03 2.48 -1.16
C LEU A 111 18.73 1.16 -0.45
N VAL A 112 18.95 1.05 0.87
CA VAL A 112 18.51 -0.10 1.67
C VAL A 112 17.01 -0.31 1.50
N ASP A 113 16.24 0.77 1.52
CA ASP A 113 14.79 0.67 1.38
C ASP A 113 14.38 0.11 0.02
N GLN A 114 15.00 0.62 -1.04
CA GLN A 114 14.75 0.17 -2.41
C GLN A 114 15.20 -1.29 -2.62
N ILE A 115 16.35 -1.69 -2.08
CA ILE A 115 16.85 -3.06 -2.18
C ILE A 115 15.88 -4.04 -1.50
N ALA A 116 15.46 -3.74 -0.29
CA ALA A 116 14.54 -4.60 0.44
C ALA A 116 13.15 -4.64 -0.25
N ASN A 117 12.70 -3.54 -0.87
CA ASN A 117 11.49 -3.55 -1.69
C ASN A 117 11.61 -4.46 -2.91
N ALA A 118 12.78 -4.45 -3.58
CA ALA A 118 13.06 -5.35 -4.71
C ALA A 118 13.18 -6.81 -4.27
N ALA A 119 13.79 -7.08 -3.12
CA ALA A 119 14.00 -8.43 -2.58
C ALA A 119 12.70 -9.07 -2.06
N GLU A 120 11.78 -8.28 -1.51
CA GLU A 120 10.43 -8.75 -1.13
C GLU A 120 9.54 -9.08 -2.35
N GLY A 121 10.03 -8.79 -3.57
CA GLY A 121 9.43 -9.13 -4.85
C GLY A 121 8.71 -7.96 -5.52
N VAL A 122 8.80 -7.90 -6.86
CA VAL A 122 8.08 -6.95 -7.74
C VAL A 122 6.62 -7.39 -7.91
N GLY A 123 5.94 -7.69 -6.81
CA GLY A 123 4.49 -7.85 -6.82
C GLY A 123 3.84 -6.50 -7.07
N ARG A 124 2.70 -6.47 -7.76
CA ARG A 124 1.82 -5.30 -7.75
C ARG A 124 1.59 -4.89 -6.29
N PRO A 125 1.72 -3.60 -5.93
CA PRO A 125 1.37 -3.15 -4.59
C PRO A 125 -0.07 -3.55 -4.27
N ALA A 126 -0.37 -3.77 -2.99
CA ALA A 126 -1.73 -4.04 -2.57
C ALA A 126 -2.63 -2.86 -2.95
N LEU A 127 -3.83 -3.15 -3.45
CA LEU A 127 -4.86 -2.14 -3.65
C LEU A 127 -5.25 -1.59 -2.28
N THR A 128 -5.00 -0.30 -2.07
CA THR A 128 -5.09 0.36 -0.77
C THR A 128 -6.28 1.29 -0.74
N VAL A 129 -7.29 0.92 0.05
CA VAL A 129 -8.57 1.65 0.14
C VAL A 129 -8.73 2.24 1.54
N GLY A 130 -8.84 3.56 1.62
CA GLY A 130 -9.17 4.24 2.88
C GLY A 130 -10.68 4.41 3.04
N VAL A 131 -11.19 4.31 4.26
CA VAL A 131 -12.60 4.55 4.58
C VAL A 131 -12.68 5.64 5.65
N MET A 132 -13.48 6.67 5.40
CA MET A 132 -13.66 7.82 6.30
C MET A 132 -15.14 8.12 6.50
N GLY A 133 -15.49 8.64 7.67
CA GLY A 133 -16.85 9.12 7.93
C GLY A 133 -17.09 10.57 7.49
N GLY A 134 -18.19 10.86 6.81
CA GLY A 134 -18.66 12.24 6.63
C GLY A 134 -19.10 12.89 7.95
N ARG A 135 -19.48 12.08 8.95
CA ARG A 135 -19.85 12.48 10.31
C ARG A 135 -19.50 11.37 11.31
N GLY A 136 -19.60 11.68 12.61
CA GLY A 136 -19.48 10.67 13.66
C GLY A 136 -20.62 9.66 13.57
N GLY A 137 -20.29 8.37 13.72
CA GLY A 137 -21.27 7.28 13.63
C GLY A 137 -21.87 7.08 12.23
N SER A 138 -21.14 7.42 11.15
CA SER A 138 -21.59 7.15 9.78
C SER A 138 -21.55 5.67 9.40
N GLY A 139 -20.75 4.86 10.12
CA GLY A 139 -20.49 3.45 9.78
C GLY A 139 -19.22 3.23 8.96
N ALA A 140 -18.26 4.16 8.99
CA ALA A 140 -16.97 4.04 8.28
C ALA A 140 -16.19 2.79 8.71
N SER A 141 -15.91 2.63 10.02
CA SER A 141 -15.22 1.46 10.57
C SER A 141 -15.94 0.14 10.27
N THR A 142 -17.27 0.15 10.29
CA THR A 142 -18.09 -1.01 9.91
C THR A 142 -17.90 -1.40 8.45
N LEU A 143 -17.92 -0.41 7.54
CA LEU A 143 -17.66 -0.66 6.12
C LEU A 143 -16.21 -1.09 5.88
N ALA A 144 -15.24 -0.52 6.59
CA ALA A 144 -13.83 -0.92 6.52
C ALA A 144 -13.65 -2.40 6.90
N CYS A 145 -14.26 -2.83 8.01
CA CYS A 145 -14.28 -4.23 8.42
C CYS A 145 -14.91 -5.13 7.35
N ALA A 146 -16.09 -4.75 6.84
CA ALA A 146 -16.79 -5.55 5.85
C ALA A 146 -16.01 -5.71 4.54
N LEU A 147 -15.41 -4.62 4.04
CA LEU A 147 -14.54 -4.65 2.87
C LEU A 147 -13.36 -5.61 3.05
N ALA A 148 -12.72 -5.57 4.22
CA ALA A 148 -11.59 -6.43 4.52
C ALA A 148 -12.00 -7.90 4.67
N VAL A 149 -13.11 -8.18 5.36
CA VAL A 149 -13.64 -9.53 5.57
C VAL A 149 -14.06 -10.16 4.24
N THR A 150 -14.73 -9.42 3.36
CA THR A 150 -15.12 -9.95 2.05
C THR A 150 -13.91 -10.19 1.13
N ALA A 151 -12.92 -9.29 1.13
CA ALA A 151 -11.67 -9.48 0.40
C ALA A 151 -10.93 -10.74 0.86
N ALA A 152 -10.77 -10.92 2.18
CA ALA A 152 -10.14 -12.11 2.75
C ALA A 152 -10.90 -13.39 2.40
N ARG A 153 -12.24 -13.38 2.50
CA ARG A 153 -13.10 -14.50 2.13
C ARG A 153 -12.95 -14.91 0.66
N SER A 154 -12.67 -13.95 -0.23
CA SER A 154 -12.39 -14.23 -1.65
C SER A 154 -10.98 -14.79 -1.91
N GLY A 155 -10.19 -15.02 -0.86
CA GLY A 155 -8.84 -15.58 -0.95
C GLY A 155 -7.75 -14.54 -1.21
N ARG A 156 -8.07 -13.24 -1.13
CA ARG A 156 -7.07 -12.17 -1.28
C ARG A 156 -6.29 -12.00 0.01
N ARG A 157 -4.97 -11.86 -0.09
CA ARG A 157 -4.14 -11.33 1.01
C ARG A 157 -4.75 -10.01 1.45
N THR A 158 -5.10 -9.88 2.73
CA THR A 158 -5.83 -8.72 3.22
C THR A 158 -5.28 -8.25 4.56
N MET A 159 -5.08 -6.93 4.68
CA MET A 159 -4.76 -6.26 5.93
C MET A 159 -5.78 -5.16 6.22
N LEU A 160 -6.20 -5.05 7.48
CA LEU A 160 -7.03 -3.96 7.99
C LEU A 160 -6.23 -3.14 8.98
N ILE A 161 -6.12 -1.84 8.75
CA ILE A 161 -5.33 -0.92 9.57
C ILE A 161 -6.25 0.14 10.17
N ASP A 162 -6.23 0.26 11.49
CA ASP A 162 -6.95 1.27 12.25
C ASP A 162 -6.15 2.57 12.32
N GLY A 163 -6.57 3.59 11.61
CA GLY A 163 -5.94 4.92 11.63
C GLY A 163 -6.49 5.86 12.70
N ASP A 164 -7.54 5.49 13.46
CA ASP A 164 -8.19 6.39 14.41
C ASP A 164 -7.70 6.14 15.86
N PRO A 165 -6.75 6.93 16.40
CA PRO A 165 -6.25 6.77 17.77
C PRO A 165 -7.32 6.93 18.85
N LEU A 166 -8.45 7.54 18.51
CA LEU A 166 -9.57 7.76 19.44
C LEU A 166 -10.69 6.73 19.26
N GLY A 167 -10.50 5.75 18.37
CA GLY A 167 -11.39 4.63 18.16
C GLY A 167 -11.38 3.64 19.33
N GLY A 168 -12.38 2.77 19.38
CA GLY A 168 -12.46 1.68 20.35
C GLY A 168 -11.56 0.47 20.03
N GLY A 169 -10.72 0.58 19.00
CA GLY A 169 -10.01 -0.53 18.39
C GLY A 169 -10.86 -1.25 17.33
N ILE A 170 -10.42 -1.24 16.08
CA ILE A 170 -11.10 -1.95 14.98
C ILE A 170 -11.14 -3.47 15.17
N ASP A 171 -10.23 -4.06 15.96
CA ASP A 171 -10.21 -5.48 16.28
C ASP A 171 -11.43 -5.93 17.10
N VAL A 172 -12.01 -5.03 17.90
CA VAL A 172 -13.26 -5.27 18.64
C VAL A 172 -14.43 -5.50 17.69
N LEU A 173 -14.50 -4.78 16.57
CA LEU A 173 -15.55 -5.01 15.55
C LEU A 173 -15.42 -6.38 14.87
N LEU A 174 -14.26 -7.03 15.01
CA LEU A 174 -13.97 -8.35 14.46
C LEU A 174 -14.03 -9.46 15.53
N GLY A 175 -14.41 -9.16 16.78
CA GLY A 175 -14.37 -10.12 17.89
C GLY A 175 -12.94 -10.62 18.22
N GLY A 176 -11.93 -9.81 17.86
CA GLY A 176 -10.53 -10.17 17.96
C GLY A 176 -9.81 -9.55 19.14
N GLU A 177 -10.53 -8.95 20.07
CA GLU A 177 -9.99 -8.05 21.08
C GLU A 177 -9.05 -8.75 22.08
N GLU A 178 -9.14 -10.08 22.24
CA GLU A 178 -8.25 -10.91 23.06
C GLU A 178 -7.11 -11.57 22.26
N SER A 179 -7.00 -11.27 20.96
CA SER A 179 -6.02 -11.92 20.09
C SER A 179 -4.59 -11.46 20.38
N GLU A 180 -3.66 -12.42 20.35
CA GLU A 180 -2.23 -12.17 20.45
C GLU A 180 -1.69 -11.54 19.16
N GLY A 181 -0.67 -10.68 19.31
CA GLY A 181 0.00 -10.00 18.20
C GLY A 181 0.32 -8.53 18.52
N MET A 182 1.14 -7.91 17.67
CA MET A 182 1.56 -6.52 17.79
C MET A 182 0.43 -5.55 17.43
N ARG A 183 0.42 -4.40 18.10
CA ARG A 183 -0.55 -3.30 17.95
C ARG A 183 0.21 -1.98 17.75
N TRP A 184 -0.49 -0.88 17.48
CA TRP A 184 0.16 0.42 17.23
C TRP A 184 1.22 0.85 18.27
N PRO A 185 1.02 0.65 19.59
CA PRO A 185 2.04 0.97 20.59
C PRO A 185 3.40 0.31 20.35
N ASP A 186 3.42 -0.89 19.75
CA ASP A 186 4.64 -1.64 19.47
C ASP A 186 5.42 -1.05 18.27
N PHE A 187 4.72 -0.41 17.33
CA PHE A 187 5.32 0.22 16.16
C PHE A 187 5.64 1.70 16.36
N ALA A 188 4.89 2.40 17.23
CA ALA A 188 5.01 3.84 17.45
C ALA A 188 6.39 4.27 18.00
N ARG A 189 7.12 3.35 18.65
CA ARG A 189 8.47 3.58 19.17
C ARG A 189 9.57 3.08 18.25
N SER A 190 9.23 2.37 17.17
CA SER A 190 10.21 1.84 16.23
C SER A 190 10.84 3.00 15.44
N LYS A 191 12.17 3.08 15.46
CA LYS A 191 12.95 3.99 14.63
C LYS A 191 13.57 3.17 13.51
N GLY A 192 12.83 2.92 12.44
CA GLY A 192 13.36 2.19 11.29
C GLY A 192 12.29 1.62 10.37
N ARG A 193 12.77 0.99 9.30
CA ARG A 193 11.95 0.24 8.35
C ARG A 193 11.27 -0.93 9.06
N VAL A 194 9.97 -1.09 8.84
CA VAL A 194 9.24 -2.32 9.16
C VAL A 194 9.26 -3.19 7.90
N GLY A 195 9.76 -4.43 7.96
CA GLY A 195 9.71 -5.36 6.82
C GLY A 195 8.28 -5.84 6.53
N GLY A 196 7.91 -6.06 5.26
CA GLY A 196 6.51 -6.30 4.88
C GLY A 196 5.96 -7.63 5.42
N GLY A 197 6.72 -8.71 5.23
CA GLY A 197 6.40 -10.02 5.81
C GLY A 197 6.46 -10.02 7.34
N ALA A 198 7.48 -9.36 7.92
CA ALA A 198 7.62 -9.24 9.36
C ALA A 198 6.45 -8.48 10.02
N LEU A 199 5.95 -7.42 9.37
CA LEU A 199 4.72 -6.75 9.80
C LEU A 199 3.57 -7.76 9.81
N GLU A 200 3.28 -8.37 8.66
CA GLU A 200 2.13 -9.27 8.49
C GLU A 200 2.14 -10.46 9.47
N GLU A 201 3.30 -11.06 9.71
CA GLU A 201 3.47 -12.19 10.65
C GLU A 201 3.32 -11.78 12.11
N SER A 202 3.62 -10.52 12.44
CA SER A 202 3.53 -10.01 13.80
C SER A 202 2.12 -9.59 14.24
N LEU A 203 1.21 -9.36 13.28
CA LEU A 203 -0.13 -8.86 13.54
C LEU A 203 -1.11 -9.99 13.88
N PRO A 204 -2.15 -9.72 14.71
CA PRO A 204 -3.27 -10.61 14.92
C PRO A 204 -3.90 -11.12 13.61
N ALA A 205 -4.22 -12.42 13.60
CA ALA A 205 -4.85 -13.12 12.49
C ALA A 205 -6.33 -13.37 12.77
N LEU A 206 -7.22 -12.72 12.03
CA LEU A 206 -8.67 -12.74 12.27
C LEU A 206 -9.41 -12.93 10.96
N HIS A 207 -10.37 -13.84 10.88
CA HIS A 207 -11.24 -14.00 9.70
C HIS A 207 -10.51 -14.10 8.35
N GLY A 208 -9.28 -14.64 8.33
CA GLY A 208 -8.44 -14.74 7.13
C GLY A 208 -7.69 -13.45 6.74
N LEU A 209 -7.75 -12.39 7.56
CA LEU A 209 -6.98 -11.15 7.39
C LEU A 209 -5.98 -10.92 8.55
N ARG A 210 -5.10 -9.94 8.36
CA ARG A 210 -4.25 -9.37 9.41
C ARG A 210 -4.77 -8.01 9.85
N VAL A 211 -4.70 -7.73 11.15
CA VAL A 211 -5.28 -6.50 11.71
C VAL A 211 -4.23 -5.73 12.51
N LEU A 212 -3.99 -4.48 12.14
CA LEU A 212 -3.27 -3.54 13.00
C LEU A 212 -4.29 -2.61 13.66
N SER A 213 -4.51 -2.81 14.96
CA SER A 213 -5.40 -1.99 15.77
C SER A 213 -4.66 -1.25 16.88
N TRP A 214 -5.34 -0.32 17.54
CA TRP A 214 -4.84 0.36 18.73
C TRP A 214 -4.76 -0.61 19.92
N GLY A 215 -3.73 -0.42 20.74
CA GLY A 215 -3.62 -1.13 22.01
C GLY A 215 -4.59 -0.55 23.04
N ARG A 216 -4.83 -1.31 24.11
CA ARG A 216 -5.67 -0.86 25.23
C ARG A 216 -4.90 -0.04 26.27
N ASP A 217 -3.58 -0.14 26.25
CA ASP A 217 -2.69 0.44 27.26
C ASP A 217 -2.01 1.72 26.76
N GLY A 218 -2.41 2.85 27.35
CA GLY A 218 -1.73 4.14 27.22
C GLY A 218 -2.01 4.89 25.92
N GLU A 219 -2.08 6.23 26.04
CA GLU A 219 -2.16 7.11 24.88
C GLU A 219 -0.79 7.14 24.18
N VAL A 220 -0.69 6.50 23.02
CA VAL A 220 0.54 6.50 22.22
C VAL A 220 0.28 7.30 20.95
N ALA A 221 0.98 8.42 20.79
CA ALA A 221 0.93 9.18 19.55
C ALA A 221 1.77 8.50 18.47
N VAL A 222 1.14 8.01 17.41
CA VAL A 222 1.83 7.50 16.22
C VAL A 222 2.35 8.69 15.42
N GLN A 223 3.67 8.74 15.26
CA GLN A 223 4.34 9.77 14.46
C GLN A 223 4.07 9.54 12.96
N PRO A 224 4.07 10.60 12.13
CA PRO A 224 3.83 10.47 10.68
C PRO A 224 4.74 9.45 10.00
N GLN A 225 6.02 9.38 10.41
CA GLN A 225 6.99 8.43 9.87
C GLN A 225 6.64 6.97 10.19
N ALA A 226 6.04 6.70 11.35
CA ALA A 226 5.60 5.36 11.71
C ALA A 226 4.38 4.94 10.89
N MET A 227 3.41 5.83 10.69
CA MET A 227 2.28 5.61 9.78
C MET A 227 2.78 5.35 8.35
N GLN A 228 3.71 6.17 7.89
CA GLN A 228 4.34 6.03 6.58
C GLN A 228 4.99 4.65 6.41
N ALA A 229 5.84 4.26 7.35
CA ALA A 229 6.57 2.99 7.31
C ALA A 229 5.64 1.76 7.37
N VAL A 230 4.61 1.80 8.22
CA VAL A 230 3.63 0.71 8.35
C VAL A 230 2.82 0.55 7.08
N LEU A 231 2.29 1.62 6.51
CA LEU A 231 1.51 1.54 5.27
C LEU A 231 2.37 1.13 4.09
N ALA A 232 3.58 1.68 3.98
CA ALA A 232 4.54 1.26 2.97
C ALA A 232 4.82 -0.24 3.08
N ALA A 233 4.91 -0.78 4.30
CA ALA A 233 5.09 -2.20 4.56
C ALA A 233 3.85 -3.06 4.24
N ALA A 234 2.67 -2.62 4.66
CA ALA A 234 1.41 -3.33 4.43
C ALA A 234 1.11 -3.50 2.94
N ARG A 235 1.44 -2.48 2.14
CA ARG A 235 1.25 -2.45 0.69
C ARG A 235 2.18 -3.38 -0.08
N ARG A 236 3.25 -3.88 0.54
CA ARG A 236 4.14 -4.86 -0.11
C ARG A 236 3.42 -6.21 -0.24
N ARG A 237 3.87 -7.02 -1.20
CA ARG A 237 3.38 -8.39 -1.46
C ARG A 237 1.97 -8.51 -2.04
N GLY A 238 1.38 -7.40 -2.50
CA GLY A 238 0.07 -7.40 -3.19
C GLY A 238 -1.10 -7.72 -2.27
N GLY A 239 -2.27 -7.94 -2.88
CA GLY A 239 -3.54 -8.13 -2.17
C GLY A 239 -4.29 -6.82 -1.95
N VAL A 240 -4.92 -6.68 -0.78
CA VAL A 240 -5.73 -5.53 -0.38
C VAL A 240 -5.27 -5.01 0.98
N VAL A 241 -5.22 -3.69 1.11
CA VAL A 241 -5.08 -3.00 2.40
C VAL A 241 -6.28 -2.08 2.57
N VAL A 242 -7.05 -2.29 3.64
CA VAL A 242 -8.14 -1.37 4.02
C VAL A 242 -7.68 -0.55 5.21
N VAL A 243 -7.83 0.76 5.13
CA VAL A 243 -7.44 1.70 6.20
C VAL A 243 -8.68 2.40 6.73
N ASP A 244 -9.04 2.19 7.99
CA ASP A 244 -10.10 2.95 8.66
C ASP A 244 -9.51 4.28 9.15
N LEU A 245 -10.05 5.40 8.70
CA LEU A 245 -9.43 6.71 8.90
C LEU A 245 -10.33 7.66 9.71
N PRO A 246 -9.74 8.43 10.64
CA PRO A 246 -10.47 9.45 11.36
C PRO A 246 -10.83 10.61 10.43
N ARG A 247 -11.80 11.41 10.87
CA ARG A 247 -12.27 12.59 10.10
C ARG A 247 -11.35 13.79 10.19
N ARG A 248 -10.54 13.84 11.25
CA ARG A 248 -9.55 14.89 11.44
C ARG A 248 -8.29 14.46 10.68
N ILE A 249 -7.89 15.28 9.73
CA ILE A 249 -6.65 15.08 8.98
C ILE A 249 -5.56 15.84 9.71
N ASP A 250 -4.74 15.09 10.44
CA ASP A 250 -3.45 15.55 10.95
C ASP A 250 -2.31 15.03 10.05
N ASP A 251 -1.07 15.26 10.43
CA ASP A 251 0.10 14.88 9.62
C ASP A 251 0.20 13.36 9.43
N SER A 252 -0.17 12.56 10.43
CA SER A 252 -0.16 11.10 10.33
C SER A 252 -1.26 10.60 9.38
N VAL A 253 -2.45 11.17 9.46
CA VAL A 253 -3.56 10.85 8.53
C VAL A 253 -3.24 11.33 7.12
N ALA A 254 -2.52 12.44 6.95
CA ALA A 254 -2.06 12.91 5.64
C ALA A 254 -1.08 11.91 4.99
N GLU A 255 -0.14 11.34 5.76
CA GLU A 255 0.74 10.26 5.29
C GLU A 255 -0.05 9.00 4.89
N ALA A 256 -1.15 8.72 5.59
CA ALA A 256 -2.03 7.62 5.21
C ALA A 256 -2.75 7.89 3.90
N LEU A 257 -3.37 9.06 3.78
CA LEU A 257 -4.08 9.49 2.56
C LEU A 257 -3.17 9.52 1.33
N ALA A 258 -1.91 9.91 1.49
CA ALA A 258 -0.93 9.97 0.40
C ALA A 258 -0.58 8.58 -0.19
N GLN A 259 -0.86 7.50 0.54
CA GLN A 259 -0.55 6.13 0.14
C GLN A 259 -1.78 5.31 -0.29
N LEU A 260 -2.98 5.91 -0.27
CA LEU A 260 -4.19 5.25 -0.75
C LEU A 260 -4.28 5.31 -2.28
N ASP A 261 -4.82 4.26 -2.87
CA ASP A 261 -5.19 4.22 -4.28
C ASP A 261 -6.60 4.81 -4.48
N ALA A 262 -7.50 4.61 -3.50
CA ALA A 262 -8.82 5.23 -3.46
C ALA A 262 -9.32 5.45 -2.02
N GLY A 263 -10.25 6.40 -1.85
CA GLY A 263 -10.90 6.70 -0.58
C GLY A 263 -12.42 6.62 -0.68
N LEU A 264 -13.06 6.12 0.38
CA LEU A 264 -14.50 6.03 0.52
C LEU A 264 -14.97 6.93 1.66
N LEU A 265 -15.80 7.92 1.33
CA LEU A 265 -16.45 8.79 2.30
C LEU A 265 -17.86 8.29 2.57
N VAL A 266 -18.11 7.76 3.77
CA VAL A 266 -19.41 7.25 4.19
C VAL A 266 -20.28 8.38 4.71
N VAL A 267 -21.39 8.68 4.02
CA VAL A 267 -22.21 9.87 4.28
C VAL A 267 -23.67 9.49 4.47
N PRO A 268 -24.22 9.63 5.69
CA PRO A 268 -25.66 9.50 5.92
C PRO A 268 -26.47 10.51 5.11
N GLY A 269 -27.65 10.08 4.63
CA GLY A 269 -28.61 10.85 3.81
C GLY A 269 -29.34 11.99 4.52
N GLU A 270 -28.63 12.76 5.35
CA GLU A 270 -29.16 13.86 6.14
C GLU A 270 -28.40 15.15 5.82
N LEU A 271 -29.11 16.29 5.74
CA LEU A 271 -28.50 17.58 5.36
C LEU A 271 -27.30 17.97 6.25
N ARG A 272 -27.39 17.73 7.57
CA ARG A 272 -26.29 18.01 8.51
C ARG A 272 -25.09 17.10 8.27
N ALA A 273 -25.33 15.84 7.90
CA ALA A 273 -24.28 14.89 7.58
C ALA A 273 -23.55 15.30 6.29
N VAL A 274 -24.28 15.70 5.25
CA VAL A 274 -23.70 16.20 4.00
C VAL A 274 -22.90 17.49 4.23
N ALA A 275 -23.41 18.42 5.04
CA ALA A 275 -22.68 19.65 5.38
C ALA A 275 -21.36 19.35 6.14
N ALA A 276 -21.35 18.36 7.04
CA ALA A 276 -20.13 17.91 7.71
C ALA A 276 -19.17 17.21 6.72
N ALA A 277 -19.71 16.34 5.87
CA ALA A 277 -18.96 15.60 4.86
C ALA A 277 -18.26 16.52 3.87
N LYS A 278 -18.86 17.66 3.48
CA LYS A 278 -18.19 18.68 2.64
C LYS A 278 -16.84 19.14 3.20
N ARG A 279 -16.74 19.30 4.52
CA ARG A 279 -15.49 19.73 5.17
C ARG A 279 -14.44 18.62 5.16
N VAL A 280 -14.87 17.39 5.42
CA VAL A 280 -13.99 16.21 5.37
C VAL A 280 -13.49 15.99 3.94
N ALA A 281 -14.38 16.03 2.95
CA ALA A 281 -14.06 15.89 1.53
C ALA A 281 -13.08 16.96 1.05
N ALA A 282 -13.30 18.23 1.40
CA ALA A 282 -12.41 19.32 1.02
C ALA A 282 -10.99 19.13 1.57
N ALA A 283 -10.87 18.70 2.83
CA ALA A 283 -9.56 18.46 3.45
C ALA A 283 -8.88 17.20 2.88
N ALA A 284 -9.62 16.11 2.69
CA ALA A 284 -9.08 14.88 2.10
C ALA A 284 -8.65 15.08 0.65
N GLY A 285 -9.43 15.83 -0.14
CA GLY A 285 -9.15 16.13 -1.54
C GLY A 285 -7.89 16.99 -1.77
N MET A 286 -7.30 17.57 -0.72
CA MET A 286 -5.99 18.22 -0.81
C MET A 286 -4.84 17.22 -1.00
N VAL A 287 -5.05 15.97 -0.60
CA VAL A 287 -4.02 14.91 -0.61
C VAL A 287 -4.43 13.76 -1.53
N LEU A 288 -5.66 13.26 -1.37
CA LEU A 288 -6.18 12.12 -2.10
C LEU A 288 -6.99 12.55 -3.32
N ARG A 289 -6.57 12.10 -4.51
CA ARG A 289 -7.23 12.46 -5.78
C ARG A 289 -8.52 11.68 -6.03
N ASP A 290 -8.54 10.40 -5.73
CA ASP A 290 -9.69 9.52 -5.94
C ASP A 290 -10.45 9.34 -4.63
N LEU A 291 -11.36 10.28 -4.34
CA LEU A 291 -12.28 10.20 -3.21
C LEU A 291 -13.70 10.00 -3.75
N ARG A 292 -14.37 8.96 -3.27
CA ARG A 292 -15.71 8.56 -3.72
C ARG A 292 -16.68 8.52 -2.55
N VAL A 293 -17.96 8.65 -2.82
CA VAL A 293 -19.03 8.67 -1.81
C VAL A 293 -19.70 7.32 -1.72
N VAL A 294 -19.88 6.87 -0.48
CA VAL A 294 -20.79 5.79 -0.12
C VAL A 294 -21.92 6.43 0.68
N ALA A 295 -23.08 6.60 0.04
CA ALA A 295 -24.24 7.17 0.72
C ALA A 295 -24.85 6.12 1.65
N ARG A 296 -25.52 6.55 2.72
CA ARG A 296 -26.18 5.62 3.65
C ARG A 296 -27.54 6.15 4.05
N GLY A 297 -28.56 5.34 3.86
CA GLY A 297 -29.89 5.60 4.40
C GLY A 297 -29.97 5.57 5.95
N PRO A 298 -31.16 5.89 6.50
CA PRO A 298 -32.32 6.41 5.78
C PRO A 298 -32.10 7.84 5.29
N TYR A 299 -32.75 8.19 4.17
CA TYR A 299 -32.67 9.52 3.57
C TYR A 299 -33.74 10.44 4.13
N SER A 300 -33.41 11.73 4.28
CA SER A 300 -34.41 12.76 4.53
C SER A 300 -35.36 12.87 3.33
N ALA A 301 -36.59 13.32 3.54
CA ALA A 301 -37.61 13.37 2.48
C ALA A 301 -37.11 14.14 1.25
N GLY A 302 -37.18 13.49 0.08
CA GLY A 302 -36.76 14.05 -1.20
C GLY A 302 -35.25 13.98 -1.47
N LEU A 303 -34.48 13.30 -0.63
CA LEU A 303 -33.06 13.02 -0.87
C LEU A 303 -32.85 11.54 -1.23
N ASP A 304 -31.79 11.29 -1.99
CA ASP A 304 -31.30 9.96 -2.36
C ASP A 304 -29.75 9.97 -2.39
N GLU A 305 -29.15 8.84 -2.72
CA GLU A 305 -27.70 8.67 -2.82
C GLU A 305 -27.06 9.56 -3.90
N HIS A 306 -27.78 9.80 -5.00
CA HIS A 306 -27.31 10.63 -6.11
C HIS A 306 -27.23 12.10 -5.69
N TRP A 307 -28.23 12.59 -4.97
CA TRP A 307 -28.23 13.93 -4.40
C TRP A 307 -27.06 14.13 -3.44
N VAL A 308 -26.74 13.13 -2.60
CA VAL A 308 -25.59 13.22 -1.67
C VAL A 308 -24.27 13.35 -2.45
N ALA A 309 -24.09 12.52 -3.49
CA ALA A 309 -22.90 12.56 -4.34
C ALA A 309 -22.78 13.89 -5.12
N GLU A 310 -23.89 14.37 -5.72
CA GLU A 310 -23.96 15.66 -6.42
C GLU A 310 -23.64 16.82 -5.49
N ALA A 311 -24.23 16.82 -4.29
CA ALA A 311 -23.99 17.87 -3.30
C ALA A 311 -22.52 17.95 -2.88
N LEU A 312 -21.80 16.82 -2.87
CA LEU A 312 -20.37 16.73 -2.54
C LEU A 312 -19.46 16.92 -3.76
N GLY A 313 -19.98 16.78 -4.98
CA GLY A 313 -19.19 16.83 -6.21
C GLY A 313 -18.23 15.66 -6.35
N LEU A 314 -18.59 14.48 -5.82
CA LEU A 314 -17.74 13.29 -5.80
C LEU A 314 -18.42 12.10 -6.50
N PRO A 315 -17.66 11.16 -7.10
CA PRO A 315 -18.23 9.95 -7.68
C PRO A 315 -18.98 9.10 -6.65
N LEU A 316 -20.14 8.58 -7.03
CA LEU A 316 -20.93 7.67 -6.20
C LEU A 316 -20.46 6.22 -6.40
N VAL A 317 -20.18 5.52 -5.29
CA VAL A 317 -19.97 4.06 -5.29
C VAL A 317 -21.30 3.32 -5.17
N GLY A 318 -22.18 3.80 -4.29
CA GLY A 318 -23.53 3.26 -4.12
C GLY A 318 -24.18 3.65 -2.80
N ASP A 319 -25.39 3.15 -2.61
CA ASP A 319 -26.14 3.22 -1.35
C ASP A 319 -25.77 2.02 -0.45
N LEU A 320 -25.20 2.30 0.72
CA LEU A 320 -24.77 1.31 1.69
C LEU A 320 -26.00 0.68 2.36
N PRO A 321 -26.24 -0.62 2.15
CA PRO A 321 -27.45 -1.25 2.64
C PRO A 321 -27.42 -1.43 4.16
N LEU A 322 -28.61 -1.47 4.76
CA LEU A 322 -28.77 -1.86 6.14
C LEU A 322 -28.54 -3.38 6.28
N GLU A 323 -27.65 -3.76 7.19
CA GLU A 323 -27.44 -5.15 7.60
C GLU A 323 -28.31 -5.45 8.84
N PRO A 324 -29.39 -6.25 8.70
CA PRO A 324 -30.23 -6.62 9.84
C PRO A 324 -29.44 -7.44 10.85
N GLY A 325 -29.64 -7.22 12.15
CA GLY A 325 -28.99 -8.02 13.18
C GLY A 325 -27.53 -7.64 13.50
N LEU A 326 -26.90 -6.80 12.68
CA LEU A 326 -25.48 -6.43 12.81
C LEU A 326 -25.04 -6.04 14.23
N ALA A 327 -25.85 -5.26 14.96
CA ALA A 327 -25.52 -4.86 16.32
C ALA A 327 -25.56 -6.04 17.32
N ALA A 328 -26.45 -7.01 17.12
CA ALA A 328 -26.50 -8.22 17.92
C ALA A 328 -25.34 -9.17 17.57
N ASP A 329 -25.04 -9.31 16.28
CA ASP A 329 -23.96 -10.14 15.76
C ASP A 329 -22.59 -9.66 16.27
N GLN A 330 -22.36 -8.34 16.30
CA GLN A 330 -21.15 -7.75 16.88
C GLN A 330 -20.98 -8.07 18.36
N ASN A 331 -22.06 -8.11 19.15
CA ASN A 331 -21.99 -8.52 20.56
C ASN A 331 -21.65 -10.01 20.71
N GLY A 332 -21.83 -10.81 19.65
CA GLY A 332 -21.45 -12.22 19.58
C GLY A 332 -20.07 -12.46 18.96
N GLY A 333 -19.34 -11.41 18.57
CA GLY A 333 -18.03 -11.52 17.90
C GLY A 333 -18.08 -11.82 16.40
N GLU A 334 -19.27 -11.79 15.79
CA GLU A 334 -19.42 -11.99 14.35
C GLU A 334 -19.05 -10.69 13.60
N PRO A 335 -18.16 -10.75 12.59
CA PRO A 335 -17.65 -9.56 11.94
C PRO A 335 -18.67 -8.97 10.95
N PRO A 336 -18.68 -7.63 10.74
CA PRO A 336 -19.41 -7.01 9.64
C PRO A 336 -19.06 -7.66 8.30
N GLY A 337 -20.08 -8.00 7.49
CA GLY A 337 -19.87 -8.67 6.20
C GLY A 337 -19.52 -10.16 6.28
N GLY A 338 -19.57 -10.77 7.48
CA GLY A 338 -19.28 -12.19 7.71
C GLY A 338 -20.22 -13.13 6.94
N ASP A 339 -21.53 -12.86 6.94
CA ASP A 339 -22.49 -13.62 6.13
C ASP A 339 -22.33 -13.31 4.63
N PRO A 340 -21.89 -14.27 3.78
CA PRO A 340 -21.74 -14.06 2.34
C PRO A 340 -23.06 -13.73 1.63
N ARG A 341 -24.19 -14.05 2.25
CA ARG A 341 -25.53 -13.74 1.74
C ARG A 341 -26.10 -12.46 2.34
N GLY A 342 -25.36 -11.78 3.21
CA GLY A 342 -25.74 -10.49 3.79
C GLY A 342 -25.70 -9.38 2.74
N PRO A 343 -26.59 -8.37 2.82
CA PRO A 343 -26.54 -7.20 1.95
C PRO A 343 -25.20 -6.45 2.03
N LEU A 344 -24.57 -6.34 3.19
CA LEU A 344 -23.29 -5.65 3.34
C LEU A 344 -22.15 -6.40 2.63
N ALA A 345 -22.14 -7.73 2.71
CA ALA A 345 -21.19 -8.57 1.98
C ALA A 345 -21.32 -8.37 0.46
N ARG A 346 -22.55 -8.43 -0.07
CA ARG A 346 -22.80 -8.21 -1.51
C ARG A 346 -22.37 -6.82 -2.00
N PHE A 347 -22.60 -5.79 -1.18
CA PHE A 347 -22.14 -4.44 -1.50
C PHE A 347 -20.61 -4.40 -1.63
N CYS A 348 -19.89 -5.02 -0.69
CA CYS A 348 -18.43 -5.06 -0.70
C CYS A 348 -17.89 -5.92 -1.86
N ASP A 349 -18.52 -7.04 -2.17
CA ASP A 349 -18.16 -7.88 -3.32
C ASP A 349 -18.29 -7.09 -4.64
N GLY A 350 -19.39 -6.36 -4.82
CA GLY A 350 -19.60 -5.50 -6.00
C GLY A 350 -18.57 -4.35 -6.09
N PHE A 351 -18.16 -3.78 -4.95
CA PHE A 351 -17.06 -2.81 -4.93
C PHE A 351 -15.74 -3.42 -5.41
N TRP A 352 -15.38 -4.60 -4.91
CA TRP A 352 -14.13 -5.27 -5.29
C TRP A 352 -14.11 -5.71 -6.76
N GLU A 353 -15.24 -6.11 -7.32
CA GLU A 353 -15.38 -6.41 -8.75
C GLU A 353 -15.08 -5.16 -9.60
N LEU A 354 -15.63 -4.00 -9.24
CA LEU A 354 -15.40 -2.74 -9.96
C LEU A 354 -13.96 -2.22 -9.83
N ALA A 355 -13.36 -2.40 -8.66
CA ALA A 355 -11.98 -2.00 -8.40
C ALA A 355 -11.01 -2.81 -9.26
N ASP A 356 -11.20 -4.13 -9.36
CA ASP A 356 -10.36 -5.02 -10.18
C ASP A 356 -10.40 -4.67 -11.68
N VAL A 357 -11.57 -4.26 -12.20
CA VAL A 357 -11.68 -3.82 -13.61
C VAL A 357 -10.89 -2.54 -13.85
N SER A 358 -10.90 -1.61 -12.88
CA SER A 358 -10.21 -0.33 -12.99
C SER A 358 -8.68 -0.50 -13.00
N ASP A 359 -8.16 -1.44 -12.21
CA ASP A 359 -6.74 -1.80 -12.19
C ASP A 359 -6.26 -2.45 -13.50
N GLY A 360 -7.13 -3.18 -14.21
CA GLY A 360 -6.79 -3.87 -15.46
C GLY A 360 -6.59 -2.95 -16.67
N VAL A 361 -7.18 -1.76 -16.68
CA VAL A 361 -7.16 -0.84 -17.85
C VAL A 361 -5.91 0.06 -17.89
N GLY A 362 -5.17 0.20 -16.78
CA GLY A 362 -3.93 1.00 -16.71
C GLY A 362 -2.71 0.41 -17.44
N GLY A 363 -2.81 -0.82 -17.97
CA GLY A 363 -1.67 -1.58 -18.50
C GLY A 363 -1.42 -1.51 -20.01
N GLY A 364 -2.22 -0.78 -20.79
CA GLY A 364 -2.11 -0.87 -22.26
C GLY A 364 -2.73 0.27 -23.04
N ILE A 365 -2.05 1.41 -23.12
CA ILE A 365 -2.19 2.32 -24.26
C ILE A 365 -0.79 2.79 -24.68
N GLY A 366 -0.14 1.97 -25.50
CA GLY A 366 0.99 2.38 -26.31
C GLY A 366 0.51 3.34 -27.40
N ALA A 367 1.14 4.51 -27.45
CA ALA A 367 0.89 5.54 -28.44
C ALA A 367 1.10 4.99 -29.87
N ALA A 368 0.04 5.00 -30.66
CA ALA A 368 0.11 4.90 -32.12
C ALA A 368 -0.54 6.15 -32.71
N SER A 369 0.22 7.24 -32.81
CA SER A 369 -0.08 8.33 -33.74
C SER A 369 0.98 8.30 -34.84
N GLY A 370 0.66 7.56 -35.89
CA GLY A 370 1.41 7.52 -37.13
C GLY A 370 1.39 8.87 -37.85
N THR A 371 2.57 9.26 -38.30
CA THR A 371 2.86 10.33 -39.24
C THR A 371 2.13 10.14 -40.57
N GLY A 372 1.58 11.22 -41.11
CA GLY A 372 1.06 11.28 -42.47
C GLY A 372 0.78 12.71 -42.91
N ALA A 373 1.84 13.49 -43.13
CA ALA A 373 1.81 14.68 -43.99
C ALA A 373 2.21 14.25 -45.41
N PRO A 374 1.86 15.04 -46.43
CA PRO A 374 2.71 16.19 -46.76
C PRO A 374 2.09 17.57 -46.52
#